data_AF-A0A849K261-F1
#
_entry.id   AF-A0A849K261-F1
#
_cell.length_a   1.000
_cell.length_b   1.000
_cell.length_c   1.000
_cell.angle_alpha   90.00
_cell.angle_beta   90.00
_cell.angle_gamma   90.00
#
_symmetry.space_group_name_H-M   'P 1'
#
loop_
_entity.id
_entity.type
_entity.pdbx_description
1 polymer ?
#
loop_
_entity_poly.entity_id
_entity_poly.type
_entity_poly.pdbx_seq_one_letter_code
_entity_poly.pdbx_strand_id
1 'polypeptide(L)'
;MRALSPEEKVRPAAFLRAGTGDAATLLVLRAMRRAVWPLMVLGLAVALSSGDLTAEELDQLTNPVELTDPSRLWALVLSPLVVLAAGLALRLVVNLTALVVSAPLARGAWVAGTEATSRWRRLMDLTHLSAGYRSVRWSYAVQREAVARCGLLGRQLALAETLGRIALPVSVAVLLWVLFQGVPDAVGTLQG
;
A
#
# COMPACT_ATOMS: atom_id res chain seq x y z
N MET A 1 14.35 1.75 33.22
CA MET A 1 13.22 1.19 32.43
C MET A 1 12.61 0.05 33.23
N ARG A 2 11.30 0.07 33.50
CA ARG A 2 10.61 -1.02 34.21
C ARG A 2 10.58 -2.27 33.32
N ALA A 3 10.85 -3.45 33.87
CA ALA A 3 10.71 -4.70 33.14
C ALA A 3 9.23 -4.94 32.82
N LEU A 4 8.91 -5.18 31.55
CA LEU A 4 7.54 -5.49 31.10
C LEU A 4 7.10 -6.84 31.67
N SER A 5 5.87 -6.90 32.20
CA SER A 5 5.29 -8.14 32.67
C SER A 5 4.98 -9.11 31.50
N PRO A 6 4.82 -10.41 31.74
CA PRO A 6 4.56 -11.38 30.68
C PRO A 6 3.31 -11.07 29.84
N GLU A 7 2.26 -10.51 30.44
CA GLU A 7 1.05 -10.10 29.72
C GLU A 7 1.25 -8.84 28.86
N GLU A 8 2.20 -7.97 29.19
CA GLU A 8 2.52 -6.77 28.40
C GLU A 8 3.38 -7.09 27.17
N LYS A 9 4.01 -8.28 27.12
CA LYS A 9 4.88 -8.68 26.01
C LYS A 9 4.05 -9.14 24.81
N VAL A 10 4.04 -8.33 23.76
CA VAL A 10 3.54 -8.74 22.45
C VAL A 10 4.37 -9.92 21.94
N ARG A 11 3.73 -11.05 21.66
CA ARG A 11 4.36 -12.24 21.05
C ARG A 11 4.20 -12.19 19.54
N PRO A 12 5.19 -11.70 18.76
CA PRO A 12 4.98 -11.40 17.35
C PRO A 12 4.72 -12.66 16.52
N ALA A 13 5.28 -13.78 16.95
CA ALA A 13 5.10 -15.09 16.35
C ALA A 13 3.63 -15.56 16.31
N ALA A 14 2.77 -15.10 17.23
CA ALA A 14 1.35 -15.46 17.28
C ALA A 14 0.54 -14.80 16.15
N PHE A 15 1.06 -13.73 15.54
CA PHE A 15 0.41 -12.99 14.45
C PHE A 15 0.91 -13.44 13.07
N LEU A 16 1.63 -14.55 13.00
CA LEU A 16 2.12 -15.17 11.78
C LEU A 16 1.79 -16.66 11.81
N ARG A 17 1.24 -17.17 10.70
CA ARG A 17 1.05 -18.61 10.53
C ARG A 17 2.41 -19.32 10.52
N ALA A 18 2.39 -20.62 10.82
CA ALA A 18 3.58 -21.44 10.74
C ALA A 18 4.19 -21.44 9.32
N GLY A 19 5.52 -21.53 9.25
CA GLY A 19 6.27 -21.52 8.00
C GLY A 19 6.65 -20.12 7.49
N THR A 20 7.20 -20.09 6.28
CA THR A 20 7.79 -18.90 5.66
C THR A 20 6.82 -18.17 4.73
N GLY A 21 5.79 -18.85 4.21
CA GLY A 21 4.85 -18.28 3.23
C GLY A 21 4.11 -17.05 3.76
N ASP A 22 3.48 -17.16 4.93
CA ASP A 22 2.72 -16.04 5.52
C ASP A 22 3.61 -14.86 5.92
N ALA A 23 4.84 -15.14 6.34
CA ALA A 23 5.86 -14.13 6.62
C ALA A 23 6.29 -13.40 5.33
N ALA A 24 6.54 -14.15 4.25
CA ALA A 24 6.91 -13.59 2.95
C ALA A 24 5.77 -12.74 2.36
N THR A 25 4.53 -13.26 2.36
CA THR A 25 3.35 -12.53 1.94
C THR A 25 3.19 -11.23 2.72
N LEU A 26 3.39 -11.26 4.04
CA LEU A 26 3.33 -10.05 4.85
C LEU A 26 4.37 -9.01 4.39
N LEU A 27 5.63 -9.42 4.21
CA LEU A 27 6.70 -8.51 3.81
C LEU A 27 6.48 -7.93 2.40
N VAL A 28 6.00 -8.74 1.45
CA VAL A 28 5.62 -8.28 0.11
C VAL A 28 4.51 -7.24 0.19
N LEU A 29 3.43 -7.53 0.93
CA LEU A 29 2.33 -6.58 1.11
C LEU A 29 2.78 -5.28 1.78
N ARG A 30 3.74 -5.32 2.71
CA ARG A 30 4.32 -4.11 3.31
C ARG A 30 5.10 -3.30 2.30
N ALA A 31 5.95 -3.94 1.50
CA ALA A 31 6.73 -3.26 0.46
C ALA A 31 5.78 -2.60 -0.57
N MET A 32 4.80 -3.35 -1.08
CA MET A 32 3.77 -2.83 -2.00
C MET A 32 2.99 -1.66 -1.38
N ARG A 33 2.56 -1.79 -0.12
CA ARG A 33 1.87 -0.71 0.60
C ARG A 33 2.71 0.57 0.68
N ARG A 34 4.02 0.45 0.87
CA ARG A 34 4.93 1.60 0.96
C ARG A 34 5.17 2.26 -0.39
N ALA A 35 5.06 1.52 -1.49
CA ALA A 35 5.21 2.07 -2.84
C ALA A 35 4.01 2.92 -3.29
N VAL A 36 2.80 2.67 -2.76
CA VAL A 36 1.56 3.37 -3.16
C VAL A 36 1.70 4.89 -3.11
N TRP A 37 2.10 5.46 -1.97
CA TRP A 37 2.13 6.91 -1.80
C TRP A 37 3.19 7.60 -2.65
N PRO A 38 4.45 7.13 -2.69
CA PRO A 38 5.45 7.67 -3.62
C PRO A 38 4.97 7.64 -5.07
N LEU A 39 4.35 6.54 -5.52
CA LEU A 39 3.82 6.43 -6.88
C LEU A 39 2.71 7.45 -7.14
N MET A 40 1.77 7.62 -6.21
CA MET A 40 0.70 8.60 -6.36
C MET A 40 1.23 10.03 -6.38
N VAL A 41 2.17 10.37 -5.49
CA VAL A 41 2.77 11.71 -5.42
C VAL A 41 3.59 12.01 -6.68
N LEU A 42 4.36 11.04 -7.15
CA LEU A 42 5.15 11.19 -8.37
C LEU A 42 4.24 11.30 -9.61
N GLY A 43 3.20 10.46 -9.72
CA GLY A 43 2.20 10.56 -10.78
C GLY A 43 1.54 11.92 -10.82
N LEU A 44 1.18 12.49 -9.66
CA LEU A 44 0.65 13.85 -9.57
C LEU A 44 1.68 14.90 -10.01
N ALA A 45 2.94 14.78 -9.58
CA ALA A 45 3.99 15.72 -9.96
C ALA A 45 4.20 15.73 -11.48
N VAL A 46 4.22 14.55 -12.11
CA VAL A 46 4.32 14.44 -13.58
C VAL A 46 3.10 15.08 -14.24
N ALA A 47 1.88 14.78 -13.78
CA ALA A 47 0.64 15.35 -14.32
C ALA A 47 0.64 16.88 -14.33
N LEU A 48 1.09 17.48 -13.22
CA LEU A 48 1.16 18.93 -13.09
C LEU A 48 2.26 19.53 -13.97
N SER A 49 3.39 18.85 -14.12
CA SER A 49 4.50 19.34 -14.94
C SER A 49 4.24 19.24 -16.45
N SER A 50 3.45 18.26 -16.89
CA SER A 50 3.13 18.09 -18.31
C SER A 50 1.89 18.87 -18.74
N GLY A 51 1.04 19.27 -17.79
CA GLY A 51 -0.22 19.97 -18.09
C GLY A 51 -1.34 19.05 -18.58
N ASP A 52 -1.12 17.73 -18.56
CA ASP A 52 -1.98 16.71 -19.18
C ASP A 52 -3.19 16.29 -18.33
N LEU A 53 -3.66 17.14 -17.40
CA LEU A 53 -4.93 16.89 -16.70
C LEU A 53 -6.13 17.31 -17.56
N THR A 54 -6.15 16.95 -18.85
CA THR A 54 -7.20 17.34 -19.80
C THR A 54 -8.27 16.25 -19.93
N ALA A 55 -9.49 16.66 -20.33
CA ALA A 55 -10.61 15.76 -20.56
C ALA A 55 -10.35 14.75 -21.70
N GLU A 56 -9.42 15.06 -22.62
CA GLU A 56 -9.05 14.22 -23.76
C GLU A 56 -8.30 12.94 -23.34
N GLU A 57 -7.44 12.98 -22.32
CA GLU A 57 -6.79 11.75 -21.81
C GLU A 57 -7.81 10.81 -21.14
N LEU A 58 -8.83 11.38 -20.48
CA LEU A 58 -9.91 10.61 -19.87
C LEU A 58 -10.75 9.88 -20.93
N ASP A 59 -10.97 10.53 -22.08
CA ASP A 59 -11.70 9.95 -23.20
C ASP A 59 -10.91 8.83 -23.89
N GLN A 60 -9.58 8.97 -23.99
CA GLN A 60 -8.69 7.91 -24.48
C GLN A 60 -8.68 6.66 -23.58
N LEU A 61 -8.78 6.84 -22.25
CA LEU A 61 -8.86 5.71 -21.31
C LEU A 61 -10.15 4.91 -21.40
N THR A 62 -11.22 5.51 -21.91
CA THR A 62 -12.56 4.91 -21.96
C THR A 62 -12.83 4.20 -23.30
N ASN A 63 -11.99 4.44 -24.32
CA ASN A 63 -12.15 3.89 -25.66
C ASN A 63 -11.18 2.71 -25.93
N PRO A 64 -11.67 1.45 -25.95
CA PRO A 64 -10.83 0.25 -26.03
C PRO A 64 -10.25 -0.06 -27.43
N VAL A 65 -10.56 0.74 -28.45
CA VAL A 65 -10.25 0.43 -29.86
C VAL A 65 -8.78 0.69 -30.23
N GLU A 66 -8.04 1.47 -29.43
CA GLU A 66 -6.65 1.85 -29.75
C GLU A 66 -5.55 1.03 -29.05
N LEU A 67 -5.90 -0.02 -28.29
CA LEU A 67 -4.98 -0.81 -27.45
C LEU A 67 -4.09 -1.80 -28.21
N THR A 68 -4.15 -1.82 -29.55
CA THR A 68 -3.40 -2.79 -30.38
C THR A 68 -1.96 -2.34 -30.69
N ASP A 69 -1.62 -1.05 -30.48
CA ASP A 69 -0.29 -0.50 -30.74
C ASP A 69 0.62 -0.53 -29.49
N PRO A 70 1.77 -1.25 -29.52
CA PRO A 70 2.67 -1.39 -28.36
C PRO A 70 3.31 -0.07 -27.88
N SER A 71 3.54 0.89 -28.78
CA SER A 71 4.10 2.19 -28.46
C SER A 71 3.08 3.09 -27.74
N ARG A 72 1.80 3.02 -28.14
CA ARG A 72 0.70 3.71 -27.46
C ARG A 72 0.38 3.07 -26.11
N LEU A 73 0.52 1.76 -25.98
CA LEU A 73 0.44 1.09 -24.68
C LEU A 73 1.47 1.64 -23.68
N TRP A 74 2.72 1.86 -24.12
CA TRP A 74 3.72 2.45 -23.22
C TRP A 74 3.43 3.90 -22.86
N ALA A 75 2.96 4.71 -23.80
CA ALA A 75 2.52 6.08 -23.51
C ALA A 75 1.35 6.09 -22.52
N LEU A 76 0.37 5.19 -22.69
CA LEU A 76 -0.78 5.07 -21.81
C LEU A 76 -0.39 4.59 -20.40
N VAL A 77 0.51 3.60 -20.29
CA VAL A 77 1.02 3.11 -18.99
C VAL A 77 1.80 4.18 -18.23
N LEU A 78 2.48 5.07 -18.95
CA LEU A 78 3.20 6.20 -18.39
C LEU A 78 2.31 7.45 -18.23
N SER A 79 1.04 7.40 -18.63
CA SER A 79 0.10 8.50 -18.39
C SER A 79 0.00 8.77 -16.89
N PRO A 80 0.07 10.05 -16.47
CA PRO A 80 -0.02 10.41 -15.07
C PRO A 80 -1.32 9.92 -14.40
N LEU A 81 -2.44 9.93 -15.15
CA LEU A 81 -3.73 9.42 -14.69
C LEU A 81 -3.70 7.90 -14.47
N VAL A 82 -3.05 7.15 -15.36
CA VAL A 82 -2.90 5.70 -15.20
C VAL A 82 -2.02 5.36 -14.00
N VAL A 83 -0.95 6.12 -13.76
CA VAL A 83 -0.10 5.95 -12.58
C VAL A 83 -0.89 6.20 -11.28
N LEU A 84 -1.72 7.25 -11.25
CA LEU A 84 -2.61 7.53 -10.12
C LEU A 84 -3.65 6.42 -9.91
N ALA A 85 -4.32 6.00 -10.98
CA ALA A 85 -5.31 4.93 -10.95
C ALA A 85 -4.69 3.59 -10.51
N ALA A 86 -3.52 3.26 -11.03
CA ALA A 86 -2.75 2.08 -10.64
C ALA A 86 -2.33 2.15 -9.16
N GLY A 87 -1.92 3.32 -8.65
CA GLY A 87 -1.64 3.53 -7.23
C GLY A 87 -2.85 3.27 -6.33
N LEU A 88 -4.04 3.75 -6.73
CA LEU A 88 -5.30 3.49 -6.03
C LEU A 88 -5.70 2.02 -6.10
N ALA A 89 -5.62 1.39 -7.28
CA ALA A 89 -5.91 -0.03 -7.46
C ALA A 89 -4.97 -0.89 -6.60
N LEU A 90 -3.67 -0.60 -6.61
CA LEU A 90 -2.67 -1.26 -5.78
C LEU A 90 -3.02 -1.12 -4.29
N ARG A 91 -3.43 0.08 -3.85
CA ARG A 91 -3.87 0.32 -2.47
C ARG A 91 -5.07 -0.55 -2.09
N LEU A 92 -6.06 -0.67 -2.96
CA LEU A 92 -7.24 -1.51 -2.73
C LEU A 92 -6.85 -2.98 -2.64
N VAL A 93 -6.10 -3.48 -3.62
CA VAL A 93 -5.61 -4.87 -3.67
C VAL A 93 -4.83 -5.21 -2.41
N VAL A 94 -3.85 -4.39 -2.02
CA VAL A 94 -3.02 -4.64 -0.82
C VAL A 94 -3.87 -4.67 0.45
N ASN A 95 -4.85 -3.76 0.61
CA ASN A 95 -5.71 -3.75 1.78
C ASN A 95 -6.63 -4.98 1.85
N LEU A 96 -7.22 -5.38 0.71
CA LEU A 96 -8.09 -6.54 0.62
C LEU A 96 -7.32 -7.84 0.84
N THR A 97 -6.17 -8.02 0.18
CA THR A 97 -5.31 -9.19 0.37
C THR A 97 -4.85 -9.30 1.82
N ALA A 98 -4.45 -8.20 2.45
CA ALA A 98 -4.05 -8.22 3.85
C ALA A 98 -5.19 -8.60 4.81
N LEU A 99 -6.43 -8.19 4.50
CA LEU A 99 -7.62 -8.60 5.25
C LEU A 99 -7.88 -10.11 5.08
N VAL A 100 -7.85 -10.60 3.84
CA VAL A 100 -8.05 -12.02 3.49
C VAL A 100 -7.00 -12.91 4.17
N VAL A 101 -5.72 -12.53 4.11
CA VAL A 101 -4.62 -13.29 4.71
C VAL A 101 -4.67 -13.25 6.26
N SER A 102 -5.34 -12.26 6.84
CA SER A 102 -5.55 -12.18 8.30
C SER A 102 -6.77 -12.99 8.77
N ALA A 103 -7.71 -13.31 7.89
CA ALA A 103 -8.93 -14.02 8.26
C ALA A 103 -8.72 -15.42 8.87
N PRO A 104 -7.78 -16.25 8.40
CA PRO A 104 -7.49 -17.54 9.04
C PRO A 104 -7.00 -17.39 10.49
N LEU A 105 -6.21 -16.36 10.77
CA LEU A 105 -5.73 -16.06 12.12
C LEU A 105 -6.88 -15.60 13.03
N ALA A 106 -7.77 -14.75 12.51
CA ALA A 106 -8.97 -14.32 13.21
C ALA A 106 -9.90 -15.50 13.55
N ARG A 107 -10.09 -16.46 12.63
CA ARG A 107 -10.87 -17.68 12.89
C ARG A 107 -10.25 -18.55 13.97
N GLY A 108 -8.93 -18.72 13.94
CA GLY A 108 -8.21 -19.53 14.94
C GLY A 108 -8.15 -18.89 16.33
N ALA A 109 -8.51 -17.61 16.45
CA ALA A 109 -8.51 -16.88 17.72
C ALA A 109 -9.82 -17.03 18.51
N TRP A 110 -10.87 -17.61 17.92
CA TRP A 110 -12.12 -17.83 18.64
C TRP A 110 -11.95 -18.86 19.75
N VAL A 111 -12.47 -18.53 20.92
CA VAL A 111 -12.61 -19.47 22.03
C VAL A 111 -13.93 -20.21 21.85
N ALA A 112 -13.92 -21.53 22.05
CA ALA A 112 -15.14 -22.32 21.98
C ALA A 112 -16.20 -21.74 22.94
N GLY A 113 -17.41 -21.51 22.42
CA GLY A 113 -18.52 -20.93 23.18
C GLY A 113 -18.62 -19.39 23.16
N THR A 114 -17.64 -18.67 22.59
CA THR A 114 -17.73 -17.20 22.41
C THR A 114 -18.12 -16.79 20.99
N GLU A 115 -18.54 -17.74 20.16
CA GLU A 115 -18.88 -17.48 18.75
C GLU A 115 -20.26 -16.84 18.62
N ALA A 116 -20.40 -15.89 17.70
CA ALA A 116 -21.71 -15.35 17.36
C ALA A 116 -22.62 -16.43 16.76
N THR A 117 -23.85 -16.52 17.29
CA THR A 117 -24.84 -17.54 16.91
C THR A 117 -25.40 -17.35 15.50
N SER A 118 -25.46 -16.11 15.00
CA SER A 118 -25.97 -15.81 13.66
C SER A 118 -24.84 -15.66 12.63
N ARG A 119 -25.09 -16.14 11.40
CA ARG A 119 -24.12 -16.11 10.29
C ARG A 119 -23.65 -14.68 9.97
N TRP A 120 -24.57 -13.71 10.01
CA TRP A 120 -24.25 -12.32 9.72
C TRP A 120 -23.38 -11.67 10.80
N ARG A 121 -23.72 -11.88 12.08
CA ARG A 121 -22.90 -11.38 13.20
C ARG A 121 -21.51 -12.02 13.18
N ARG A 122 -21.43 -13.32 12.89
CA ARG A 122 -20.16 -14.03 12.74
C ARG A 122 -19.29 -13.45 11.62
N LEU A 123 -19.91 -13.04 10.49
CA LEU A 123 -19.19 -12.39 9.41
C LEU A 123 -18.66 -11.02 9.82
N MET A 124 -19.47 -10.19 10.48
CA MET A 124 -19.04 -8.88 10.99
C MET A 124 -17.95 -9.00 12.05
N ASP A 125 -18.07 -9.94 12.98
CA ASP A 125 -17.01 -10.19 13.97
C ASP A 125 -15.72 -10.64 13.30
N LEU A 126 -15.82 -11.50 12.28
CA LEU A 126 -14.66 -11.94 11.53
C LEU A 126 -13.97 -10.76 10.81
N THR A 127 -14.73 -9.83 10.19
CA THR A 127 -14.13 -8.68 9.52
C THR A 127 -13.46 -7.74 10.51
N HIS A 128 -14.07 -7.48 11.67
CA HIS A 128 -13.46 -6.67 12.73
C HIS A 128 -12.20 -7.32 13.31
N LEU A 129 -12.24 -8.61 13.64
CA LEU A 129 -11.08 -9.35 14.14
C LEU A 129 -9.96 -9.40 13.09
N SER A 130 -10.30 -9.68 11.83
CA SER A 130 -9.33 -9.68 10.73
C SER A 130 -8.67 -8.31 10.54
N ALA A 131 -9.43 -7.22 10.69
CA ALA A 131 -8.90 -5.87 10.65
C ALA A 131 -7.95 -5.58 11.83
N GLY A 132 -8.28 -6.07 13.03
CA GLY A 132 -7.42 -6.00 14.21
C GLY A 132 -6.10 -6.74 14.01
N TYR A 133 -6.16 -8.00 13.59
CA TYR A 133 -4.98 -8.81 13.27
C TYR A 133 -4.12 -8.14 12.19
N ARG A 134 -4.74 -7.67 11.11
CA ARG A 134 -4.05 -6.92 10.05
C ARG A 134 -3.30 -5.71 10.60
N SER A 135 -3.92 -4.95 11.52
CA SER A 135 -3.29 -3.79 12.14
C SER A 135 -2.04 -4.17 12.95
N VAL A 136 -2.13 -5.21 13.81
CA VAL A 136 -1.00 -5.69 14.61
C VAL A 136 0.12 -6.25 13.73
N ARG A 137 -0.23 -6.93 12.63
CA ARG A 137 0.73 -7.45 11.64
C ARG A 137 1.52 -6.33 10.93
N TRP A 138 1.02 -5.10 10.95
CA TRP A 138 1.77 -3.93 10.47
C TRP A 138 2.76 -3.35 11.48
N SER A 139 2.82 -3.88 12.71
CA SER A 139 3.84 -3.48 13.67
C SER A 139 5.25 -3.88 13.24
N TYR A 140 6.24 -3.17 13.78
CA TYR A 140 7.65 -3.47 13.55
C TYR A 140 8.06 -4.81 14.18
N ALA A 141 7.49 -5.17 15.33
CA ALA A 141 7.80 -6.43 16.00
C ALA A 141 7.44 -7.65 15.13
N VAL A 142 6.25 -7.65 14.52
CA VAL A 142 5.82 -8.74 13.61
C VAL A 142 6.64 -8.73 12.31
N GLN A 143 7.01 -7.55 11.81
CA GLN A 143 7.93 -7.45 10.67
C GLN A 143 9.28 -8.13 10.97
N ARG A 144 9.88 -7.85 12.14
CA ARG A 144 11.18 -8.43 12.51
C ARG A 144 11.14 -9.94 12.62
N GLU A 145 10.08 -10.47 13.21
CA GLU A 145 9.82 -11.91 13.24
C GLU A 145 9.67 -12.48 11.82
N ALA A 146 8.89 -11.82 10.95
CA ALA A 146 8.73 -12.26 9.56
C ALA A 146 10.07 -12.26 8.79
N VAL A 147 10.91 -11.23 8.98
CA VAL A 147 12.26 -11.17 8.39
C VAL A 147 13.13 -12.31 8.91
N ALA A 148 13.09 -12.59 10.20
CA ALA A 148 13.84 -13.70 10.81
C ALA A 148 13.44 -15.05 10.19
N ARG A 149 12.13 -15.29 10.01
CA ARG A 149 11.62 -16.51 9.38
C ARG A 149 11.99 -16.65 7.91
N CYS A 150 12.03 -15.56 7.15
CA CYS A 150 12.33 -15.57 5.72
C CYS A 150 13.83 -15.47 5.39
N GLY A 151 14.71 -15.29 6.37
CA GLY A 151 16.15 -15.23 6.17
C GLY A 151 16.58 -14.13 5.18
N LEU A 152 17.28 -14.53 4.11
CA LEU A 152 17.84 -13.60 3.12
C LEU A 152 16.76 -12.86 2.32
N LEU A 153 15.73 -13.57 1.86
CA LEU A 153 14.58 -12.98 1.19
C LEU A 153 13.88 -11.96 2.10
N GLY A 154 13.77 -12.27 3.39
CA GLY A 154 13.19 -11.38 4.39
C GLY A 154 13.96 -10.05 4.48
N ARG A 155 15.30 -10.11 4.46
CA ARG A 155 16.16 -8.92 4.47
C ARG A 155 16.00 -8.09 3.20
N GLN A 156 15.94 -8.72 2.03
CA GLN A 156 15.73 -8.02 0.76
C GLN A 156 14.38 -7.29 0.73
N LEU A 157 13.30 -7.94 1.17
CA LEU A 157 11.97 -7.31 1.23
C LEU A 157 11.91 -6.20 2.29
N ALA A 158 12.60 -6.35 3.42
CA ALA A 158 12.71 -5.28 4.42
C ALA A 158 13.51 -4.07 3.89
N LEU A 159 14.52 -4.30 3.06
CA LEU A 159 15.23 -3.24 2.35
C LEU A 159 14.29 -2.55 1.36
N ALA A 160 13.51 -3.30 0.57
CA ALA A 160 12.51 -2.72 -0.33
C ALA A 160 11.48 -1.85 0.42
N GLU A 161 11.00 -2.30 1.58
CA GLU A 161 10.13 -1.48 2.45
C GLU A 161 10.82 -0.19 2.89
N THR A 162 12.11 -0.27 3.24
CA THR A 162 12.92 0.88 3.67
C THR A 162 13.11 1.88 2.53
N LEU A 163 13.43 1.40 1.33
CA LEU A 163 13.50 2.23 0.13
C LEU A 163 12.17 2.93 -0.14
N GLY A 164 11.04 2.23 0.02
CA GLY A 164 9.71 2.85 -0.10
C GLY A 164 9.44 3.95 0.93
N ARG A 165 10.00 3.86 2.16
CA ARG A 165 9.90 4.93 3.16
C ARG A 165 10.72 6.17 2.78
N ILE A 166 11.85 5.98 2.09
CA ILE A 166 12.71 7.07 1.60
C ILE A 166 12.12 7.68 0.32
N ALA A 167 11.51 6.86 -0.54
CA ALA A 167 10.88 7.31 -1.77
C ALA A 167 9.76 8.33 -1.52
N LEU A 168 9.04 8.23 -0.39
CA LEU A 168 7.97 9.16 -0.07
C LEU A 168 8.45 10.61 0.11
N PRO A 169 9.35 10.95 1.05
CA PRO A 169 9.85 12.32 1.18
C PRO A 169 10.55 12.82 -0.10
N VAL A 170 11.22 11.94 -0.84
CA VAL A 170 11.81 12.29 -2.15
C VAL A 170 10.72 12.69 -3.15
N SER A 171 9.67 11.89 -3.30
CA SER A 171 8.56 12.21 -4.21
C SER A 171 7.83 13.50 -3.81
N VAL A 172 7.67 13.76 -2.50
CA VAL A 172 7.10 15.01 -2.00
C VAL A 172 7.99 16.19 -2.33
N ALA A 173 9.31 16.07 -2.16
CA ALA A 173 10.24 17.14 -2.54
C ALA A 173 10.17 17.46 -4.05
N VAL A 174 10.05 16.43 -4.90
CA VAL A 174 9.84 16.60 -6.35
C VAL A 174 8.53 17.32 -6.64
N LEU A 175 7.43 16.93 -5.99
CA LEU A 175 6.14 17.61 -6.18
C LEU A 175 6.21 19.08 -5.77
N LEU A 176 6.82 19.40 -4.62
CA LEU A 176 6.99 20.77 -4.16
C LEU A 176 7.86 21.60 -5.12
N TRP A 177 8.91 20.99 -5.67
CA TRP A 177 9.74 21.61 -6.71
C TRP A 177 8.92 21.97 -7.95
N VAL A 178 8.11 21.02 -8.48
CA VAL A 178 7.23 21.27 -9.63
C VAL A 178 6.26 22.41 -9.35
N LEU A 179 5.61 22.41 -8.18
CA LEU A 179 4.69 23.48 -7.78
C LEU A 179 5.40 24.84 -7.71
N PHE A 180 6.61 24.89 -7.16
CA PHE A 180 7.37 26.13 -7.06
C PHE A 180 7.76 26.69 -8.43
N GLN A 181 8.12 25.82 -9.38
CA GLN A 181 8.45 26.24 -10.75
C GLN A 181 7.22 26.72 -11.54
N GLY A 182 6.00 26.28 -11.19
CA GLY A 182 4.76 26.73 -11.85
C GLY A 182 4.16 28.04 -11.31
N VAL A 183 4.66 28.58 -10.20
CA VAL A 183 4.16 29.83 -9.58
C VAL A 183 4.62 31.15 -10.25
N PRO A 184 5.81 31.27 -10.88
CA PRO A 184 6.26 32.53 -11.47
C PRO A 184 5.37 33.04 -12.62
N ASP A 185 4.79 32.14 -13.41
CA ASP A 185 4.06 32.51 -14.64
C ASP A 185 2.65 33.05 -14.37
N ALA A 186 2.04 32.71 -13.22
CA ALA A 186 0.71 33.17 -12.83
C ALA A 186 0.69 34.60 -12.26
N VAL A 187 1.84 35.11 -11.80
CA VAL A 187 1.94 36.46 -11.21
C VAL A 187 2.21 37.53 -12.28
N GLY A 188 2.87 37.17 -13.39
CA GLY A 188 3.13 38.09 -14.50
C GLY A 188 1.91 38.42 -15.38
N THR A 189 0.86 37.59 -15.35
CA THR A 189 -0.36 37.75 -16.17
C THR A 189 -1.42 38.65 -15.53
N LEU A 190 -1.28 39.02 -14.26
CA LEU A 190 -2.19 39.94 -13.55
C LEU A 190 -1.72 41.41 -13.55
N GLN A 191 -0.62 41.73 -14.25
CA GLN A 191 -0.06 43.09 -14.35
C GLN A 191 -0.11 43.69 -15.76
N GLY A 192 -0.78 43.03 -16.72
CA GLY A 192 -0.92 43.49 -18.11
C GLY A 192 -2.31 44.03 -18.43
#